data_AF-A0A7C5IFD2-F1
#
_entry.id   AF-A0A7C5IFD2-F1
#
_cell.length_a   1.000
_cell.length_b   1.000
_cell.length_c   1.000
_cell.angle_alpha   90.00
_cell.angle_beta   90.00
_cell.angle_gamma   90.00
#
_symmetry.space_group_name_H-M   'P 1'
#
loop_
_entity.id
_entity.type
_entity.pdbx_description
1 polymer ?
#
loop_
_entity_poly.entity_id
_entity_poly.type
_entity_poly.pdbx_seq_one_letter_code
_entity_poly.pdbx_strand_id
1 'polypeptide(L)'
;MAKIEFITIPAIIKELEKLSVKGGKTGKYASLGLNLILNKCKLIDFNPSKMNVDDALIEASIKLNAVIATLDSNLKRKLRKANRPIITLRGNRIYCLPEDLK
;
A
#
# COMPACT_ATOMS: atom_id res chain seq x y z
N MET A 1 7.61 14.71 18.20
CA MET A 1 7.49 14.18 16.82
C MET A 1 6.71 12.87 16.89
N ALA A 2 5.75 12.66 15.98
CA ALA A 2 5.04 11.38 15.90
C ALA A 2 5.96 10.30 15.29
N LYS A 3 5.88 9.07 15.80
CA LYS A 3 6.62 7.92 15.26
C LYS A 3 5.80 7.32 14.11
N ILE A 4 6.42 7.16 12.95
CA ILE A 4 5.82 6.50 11.77
C ILE A 4 6.36 5.07 11.71
N GLU A 5 5.46 4.10 11.57
CA GLU A 5 5.80 2.70 11.29
C GLU A 5 5.24 2.33 9.92
N PHE A 6 6.11 1.88 9.01
CA PHE A 6 5.68 1.33 7.73
C PHE A 6 5.35 -0.13 7.89
N ILE A 7 4.18 -0.53 7.42
CA ILE A 7 3.72 -1.91 7.47
C ILE A 7 3.36 -2.40 6.07
N THR A 8 3.45 -3.71 5.87
CA THR A 8 2.96 -4.38 4.66
C THR A 8 2.29 -5.71 5.03
N ILE A 9 1.64 -6.33 4.05
CA ILE A 9 0.98 -7.64 4.19
C ILE A 9 1.55 -8.65 3.19
N PRO A 10 1.46 -9.97 3.45
CA PRO A 10 2.02 -11.01 2.58
C PRO A 10 1.53 -10.94 1.14
N ALA A 11 0.28 -10.53 0.91
CA ALA A 11 -0.30 -10.42 -0.42
C ALA A 11 0.47 -9.45 -1.33
N ILE A 12 0.96 -8.32 -0.78
CA ILE A 12 1.72 -7.31 -1.53
C ILE A 12 3.13 -7.83 -1.86
N ILE A 13 3.76 -8.55 -0.94
CA ILE A 13 5.06 -9.20 -1.17
C ILE A 13 4.94 -10.18 -2.34
N LYS A 14 3.93 -11.07 -2.32
CA LYS A 14 3.69 -12.05 -3.38
C LYS A 14 3.43 -11.40 -4.75
N GLU A 15 2.72 -10.27 -4.77
CA GLU A 15 2.50 -9.54 -6.02
C GLU A 15 3.80 -8.95 -6.57
N LEU A 16 4.61 -8.34 -5.72
CA LEU A 16 5.90 -7.78 -6.12
C LEU A 16 6.90 -8.85 -6.57
N GLU A 17 6.94 -10.01 -5.92
CA GLU A 17 7.75 -11.16 -6.35
C GLU A 17 7.34 -11.65 -7.74
N LYS A 18 6.03 -11.74 -8.02
CA LYS A 18 5.52 -12.10 -9.35
C LYS A 18 5.87 -11.05 -10.40
N LEU A 19 5.88 -9.77 -10.03
CA LEU A 19 6.22 -8.69 -10.95
C LEU A 19 7.74 -8.58 -11.17
N SER A 20 8.57 -8.84 -10.15
CA SER A 20 10.03 -8.71 -10.24
C SER A 20 10.64 -9.65 -11.28
N VAL A 21 10.03 -10.82 -11.48
CA VAL A 21 10.52 -11.82 -12.46
C VAL A 21 10.11 -11.54 -13.90
N LYS A 22 9.22 -10.57 -14.18
CA LYS A 22 8.74 -10.26 -15.54
C LYS A 22 9.78 -9.57 -16.44
N GLY A 23 10.93 -9.18 -15.89
CA GLY A 23 11.98 -8.45 -16.63
C GLY A 23 11.56 -7.03 -17.03
N GLY A 24 12.40 -6.36 -17.82
CA GLY A 24 12.15 -5.00 -18.31
C GLY A 24 12.06 -3.94 -17.20
N LYS A 25 11.42 -2.80 -17.50
CA LYS A 25 11.23 -1.70 -16.53
C LYS A 25 10.37 -2.13 -15.35
N THR A 26 9.28 -2.85 -15.60
CA THR A 26 8.35 -3.32 -14.56
C THR A 26 9.05 -4.24 -13.57
N GLY A 27 9.79 -5.25 -14.04
CA GLY A 27 10.53 -6.15 -13.16
C GLY A 27 11.60 -5.44 -12.34
N LYS A 28 12.32 -4.49 -12.94
CA LYS A 28 13.32 -3.66 -12.23
C LYS A 28 12.68 -2.84 -11.10
N TYR A 29 11.58 -2.14 -11.38
CA TYR A 29 10.90 -1.33 -10.35
C TYR A 29 10.24 -2.19 -9.27
N ALA A 30 9.65 -3.33 -9.63
CA ALA A 30 9.10 -4.27 -8.66
C ALA A 30 10.18 -4.86 -7.75
N SER A 31 11.35 -5.21 -8.31
CA SER A 31 12.50 -5.67 -7.52
C SER A 31 12.99 -4.62 -6.53
N LEU A 32 13.09 -3.35 -6.96
CA LEU A 32 13.44 -2.24 -6.09
C LEU A 32 12.39 -2.04 -4.98
N GLY A 33 11.11 -2.05 -5.33
CA GLY A 33 10.01 -1.93 -4.37
C GLY A 33 9.99 -3.06 -3.35
N LEU A 34 10.21 -4.31 -3.81
CA LEU A 34 10.31 -5.48 -2.93
C LEU A 34 11.47 -5.34 -1.95
N ASN A 35 12.65 -4.94 -2.43
CA ASN A 35 13.81 -4.72 -1.56
C ASN A 35 13.53 -3.63 -0.51
N LEU A 36 12.92 -2.50 -0.90
CA LEU A 36 12.55 -1.44 0.04
C LEU A 36 11.58 -1.94 1.11
N ILE A 37 10.53 -2.66 0.71
CA ILE A 37 9.53 -3.18 1.63
C ILE A 37 10.14 -4.18 2.62
N LEU A 38 10.97 -5.12 2.15
CA LEU A 38 11.59 -6.11 3.03
C LEU A 38 12.54 -5.49 4.06
N ASN A 39 13.16 -4.34 3.73
CA ASN A 39 14.12 -3.67 4.62
C ASN A 39 13.51 -2.57 5.50
N LYS A 40 12.38 -1.98 5.10
CA LYS A 40 11.82 -0.78 5.75
C LYS A 40 10.43 -0.98 6.31
N CYS A 41 9.70 -2.01 5.90
CA CYS A 41 8.35 -2.29 6.38
C CYS A 41 8.34 -3.48 7.33
N LYS A 42 7.53 -3.39 8.38
CA LYS A 42 7.16 -4.52 9.22
C LYS A 42 6.12 -5.37 8.48
N LEU A 43 6.39 -6.66 8.33
CA LEU A 43 5.41 -7.60 7.79
C LEU A 43 4.39 -7.94 8.88
N ILE A 44 3.12 -7.63 8.61
CA ILE A 44 2.01 -8.02 9.47
C ILE A 44 1.35 -9.24 8.86
N ASP A 45 1.27 -10.33 9.62
CA ASP A 45 0.55 -11.51 9.17
C ASP A 45 -0.94 -11.17 9.08
N PHE A 46 -1.38 -11.01 7.84
CA PHE A 46 -2.74 -10.65 7.51
C PHE A 46 -3.19 -11.55 6.38
N ASN A 47 -4.08 -12.47 6.71
CA ASN A 47 -4.71 -13.34 5.75
C ASN A 47 -6.09 -12.77 5.43
N PRO A 48 -6.31 -12.25 4.22
CA PRO A 48 -7.57 -11.57 3.91
C PRO A 48 -8.72 -12.55 3.85
N SER A 49 -9.90 -12.07 4.26
CA SER A 49 -11.15 -12.81 4.06
C SER A 49 -11.59 -12.87 2.59
N LYS A 50 -11.01 -11.98 1.75
CA LYS A 50 -11.34 -11.80 0.33
C LYS A 50 -10.17 -12.12 -0.59
N MET A 51 -10.46 -12.58 -1.82
CA MET A 51 -9.45 -13.04 -2.79
C MET A 51 -8.67 -11.90 -3.50
N ASN A 52 -9.21 -10.68 -3.59
CA ASN A 52 -8.55 -9.57 -4.29
C ASN A 52 -7.58 -8.82 -3.34
N VAL A 53 -6.36 -8.54 -3.82
CA VAL A 53 -5.29 -7.82 -3.08
C VAL A 53 -5.72 -6.41 -2.64
N ASP A 54 -6.44 -5.66 -3.48
CA ASP A 54 -6.94 -4.32 -3.11
C ASP A 54 -7.88 -4.39 -1.90
N ASP A 55 -8.80 -5.36 -1.93
CA ASP A 55 -9.80 -5.51 -0.88
C ASP A 55 -9.16 -6.03 0.41
N ALA A 56 -8.16 -6.91 0.29
CA ALA A 56 -7.30 -7.36 1.38
C ALA A 56 -6.59 -6.18 2.04
N LEU A 57 -6.03 -5.26 1.24
CA LEU A 57 -5.31 -4.10 1.74
C LEU A 57 -6.25 -3.13 2.46
N ILE A 58 -7.46 -2.90 1.91
CA ILE A 58 -8.50 -2.10 2.57
C ILE A 58 -8.89 -2.73 3.91
N GLU A 59 -9.16 -4.03 3.95
CA GLU A 59 -9.53 -4.76 5.18
C GLU A 59 -8.41 -4.67 6.23
N ALA A 60 -7.15 -4.88 5.82
CA ALA A 60 -5.98 -4.74 6.69
C ALA A 60 -5.89 -3.33 7.26
N SER A 61 -6.09 -2.30 6.43
CA SER A 61 -6.01 -0.90 6.88
C SER A 61 -7.06 -0.55 7.93
N ILE A 62 -8.25 -1.17 7.85
CA ILE A 62 -9.32 -0.97 8.82
C ILE A 62 -8.95 -1.64 10.14
N LYS A 63 -8.58 -2.93 10.09
CA LYS A 63 -8.25 -3.72 11.29
C LYS A 63 -7.02 -3.20 12.02
N LEU A 64 -6.03 -2.70 11.30
CA LEU A 64 -4.77 -2.19 11.85
C LEU A 64 -4.82 -0.68 12.14
N ASN A 65 -5.96 -0.03 11.89
CA ASN A 65 -6.12 1.43 11.93
C ASN A 65 -4.99 2.18 11.20
N ALA A 66 -4.64 1.69 10.01
CA ALA A 66 -3.54 2.22 9.20
C ALA A 66 -4.05 3.08 8.04
N VAL A 67 -3.17 3.96 7.56
CA VAL A 67 -3.38 4.78 6.36
C VAL A 67 -2.72 4.06 5.17
N ILE A 68 -3.43 3.98 4.03
CA ILE A 68 -2.89 3.34 2.83
C ILE A 68 -2.11 4.35 2.00
N ALA A 69 -0.89 4.01 1.60
CA ALA A 69 -0.12 4.75 0.60
C ALA A 69 -0.30 4.13 -0.78
N THR A 70 -0.85 4.87 -1.76
CA THR A 70 -1.01 4.37 -3.13
C THR A 70 -1.06 5.47 -4.18
N LEU A 71 -0.53 5.15 -5.37
CA LEU A 71 -0.65 5.98 -6.57
C LEU A 71 -1.78 5.51 -7.51
N ASP A 72 -2.32 4.31 -7.30
CA ASP A 72 -3.34 3.71 -8.15
C ASP A 72 -4.65 4.51 -8.09
N SER A 73 -5.18 4.92 -9.25
CA SER A 73 -6.37 5.76 -9.34
C SER A 73 -7.66 5.02 -8.95
N ASN A 74 -7.76 3.72 -9.24
CA ASN A 74 -8.89 2.89 -8.90
C ASN A 74 -8.94 2.61 -7.39
N LEU A 75 -7.80 2.26 -6.78
CA LEU A 75 -7.70 2.05 -5.33
C LEU A 75 -7.96 3.35 -4.57
N LYS A 76 -7.43 4.49 -5.06
CA LYS A 76 -7.77 5.82 -4.51
C LYS A 76 -9.26 6.09 -4.53
N ARG A 77 -9.95 5.76 -5.63
CA ARG A 77 -11.41 5.92 -5.72
C ARG A 77 -12.15 5.02 -4.72
N LYS A 78 -11.75 3.75 -4.57
CA LYS A 78 -12.33 2.83 -3.59
C LYS A 78 -12.18 3.35 -2.16
N LEU A 79 -10.97 3.79 -1.79
CA LEU A 79 -10.66 4.31 -0.46
C LEU A 79 -11.44 5.58 -0.12
N ARG A 80 -11.59 6.51 -1.08
CA ARG A 80 -12.43 7.70 -0.90
C ARG A 80 -13.90 7.35 -0.68
N LYS A 81 -14.44 6.39 -1.44
CA LYS A 81 -15.81 5.90 -1.23
C LYS A 81 -16.01 5.25 0.14
N ALA A 82 -14.96 4.63 0.68
CA ALA A 82 -14.94 4.05 2.01
C ALA A 82 -14.61 5.06 3.13
N ASN A 83 -14.48 6.36 2.81
CA ASN A 83 -14.08 7.43 3.73
C ASN A 83 -12.79 7.13 4.51
N ARG A 84 -11.80 6.52 3.85
CA ARG A 84 -10.51 6.17 4.46
C ARG A 84 -9.42 7.16 4.05
N PRO A 85 -8.50 7.52 4.97
CA PRO A 85 -7.35 8.33 4.63
C PRO A 85 -6.40 7.62 3.65
N ILE A 86 -5.75 8.40 2.79
CA ILE A 86 -4.86 7.92 1.73
C ILE A 86 -3.64 8.82 1.62
N ILE A 87 -2.45 8.23 1.62
CA ILE A 87 -1.20 8.90 1.26
C ILE A 87 -0.95 8.72 -0.25
N THR A 88 -0.74 9.81 -0.98
CA THR A 88 -0.47 9.79 -2.44
C THR A 88 0.59 10.83 -2.80
N LEU A 89 1.18 10.73 -3.99
CA LEU A 89 2.07 11.74 -4.54
C LEU A 89 1.34 12.63 -5.56
N ARG A 90 1.64 13.93 -5.55
CA ARG A 90 1.27 14.92 -6.60
C ARG A 90 2.39 15.95 -6.73
N GLY A 91 2.94 16.13 -7.93
CA GLY A 91 4.00 17.12 -8.19
C GLY A 91 5.21 16.96 -7.25
N ASN A 92 5.69 15.73 -7.03
CA ASN A 92 6.77 15.38 -6.10
C ASN A 92 6.53 15.73 -4.63
N ARG A 93 5.29 16.00 -4.22
CA ARG A 93 4.89 16.20 -2.84
C ARG A 93 3.99 15.07 -2.36
N ILE A 94 4.12 14.72 -1.09
CA ILE A 94 3.26 13.75 -0.41
C ILE A 94 2.01 14.48 0.09
N TYR A 95 0.84 13.92 -0.20
CA TYR A 95 -0.47 14.40 0.24
C TYR A 95 -1.18 13.31 1.02
N CYS A 96 -1.90 13.69 2.07
CA CYS A 96 -2.86 12.83 2.77
C CYS A 96 -4.28 13.32 2.42
N LEU A 97 -5.17 12.41 2.01
CA LEU A 97 -6.55 12.72 1.62
C LEU A 97 -7.55 11.92 2.45
N PRO A 98 -8.69 12.49 2.90
CA PRO A 98 -9.00 13.92 2.82
C PRO A 98 -7.95 14.73 3.60
N GLU A 99 -7.62 15.92 3.08
CA GLU A 99 -6.68 16.85 3.73
C GLU A 99 -7.17 17.21 5.15
N ASP A 100 -8.48 17.07 5.37
CA ASP A 100 -9.17 17.28 6.63
C ASP A 100 -9.82 15.97 7.12
N LEU A 101 -9.09 15.16 7.89
CA LEU A 101 -9.73 14.31 8.90
C LEU A 101 -9.97 15.21 10.11
N LYS A 102 -11.11 15.91 10.12
CA LYS A 102 -11.63 16.55 11.34
C LYS A 102 -12.20 15.49 12.29
#